data_AF-G4VHK0-F1
#
_entry.id   AF-G4VHK0-F1
#
_cell.length_a   1.000
_cell.length_b   1.000
_cell.length_c   1.000
_cell.angle_alpha   90.00
_cell.angle_beta   90.00
_cell.angle_gamma   90.00
#
_symmetry.space_group_name_H-M   'P 1'
#
loop_
_entity.id
_entity.type
_entity.pdbx_description
1 polymer ?
#
loop_
_entity_poly.entity_id
_entity_poly.type
_entity_poly.pdbx_seq_one_letter_code
_entity_poly.pdbx_strand_id
1 'polypeptide(L)'
;MSPKTNDIEIVQTNARDLISYGNNNINGSRRQTEEYLDYIRCMIGWRNIIYTCLTSNQTLDESHLLDLAKFLQNMAISTQRLLEANVDLCVFCRNNNEPKEIYTSHKVKDRFGRVTCPILRKFTCPLCGATKDRAHTIRYCPKLLITNHNRNGNSSGGPTCPMIEAGLLEPIQFSTPN
;
A
#
# COMPACT_ATOMS: atom_id res chain seq x y z
N MET A 1 15.87 36.21 -2.14
CA MET A 1 16.38 35.33 -3.22
C MET A 1 15.33 34.25 -3.41
N SER A 2 14.55 34.29 -4.49
CA SER A 2 13.53 33.27 -4.78
C SER A 2 14.20 31.90 -4.92
N PRO A 3 13.61 30.81 -4.40
CA PRO A 3 14.09 29.46 -4.71
C PRO A 3 14.07 29.29 -6.22
N LYS A 4 15.16 28.78 -6.78
CA LYS A 4 15.21 28.51 -8.22
C LYS A 4 14.23 27.37 -8.48
N THR A 5 13.47 27.45 -9.56
CA THR A 5 12.52 26.42 -10.04
C THR A 5 13.10 24.99 -10.00
N ASN A 6 14.42 24.86 -10.17
CA ASN A 6 15.15 23.60 -10.09
C ASN A 6 15.06 22.91 -8.72
N ASP A 7 14.97 23.66 -7.61
CA ASP A 7 14.93 23.06 -6.27
C ASP A 7 13.57 22.37 -6.02
N ILE A 8 12.50 22.88 -6.63
CA ILE A 8 11.14 22.34 -6.53
C ILE A 8 11.00 21.07 -7.40
N GLU A 9 11.53 21.09 -8.62
CA GLU A 9 11.48 19.93 -9.53
C GLU A 9 12.24 18.71 -8.98
N ILE A 10 13.36 18.92 -8.30
CA ILE A 10 14.14 17.83 -7.66
C ILE A 10 13.33 17.18 -6.53
N VAL A 11 12.58 17.96 -5.74
CA VAL A 11 11.74 17.40 -4.67
C VAL A 11 10.56 16.63 -5.25
N GLN A 12 9.94 17.13 -6.31
CA GLN A 12 8.80 16.50 -6.98
C GLN A 12 9.17 15.19 -7.69
N THR A 13 10.34 15.12 -8.33
CA THR A 13 10.83 13.90 -8.99
C THR A 13 11.11 12.80 -7.98
N ASN A 14 11.84 13.10 -6.91
CA ASN A 14 12.14 12.14 -5.85
C ASN A 14 10.87 11.62 -5.13
N ALA A 15 9.85 12.46 -4.97
CA ALA A 15 8.57 12.05 -4.38
C ALA A 15 7.79 11.07 -5.25
N ARG A 16 7.85 11.20 -6.59
CA ARG A 16 7.15 10.29 -7.52
C ARG A 16 7.76 8.89 -7.54
N ASP A 17 9.09 8.78 -7.44
CA ASP A 17 9.77 7.49 -7.50
C ASP A 17 9.58 6.64 -6.23
N LEU A 18 9.46 7.29 -5.06
CA LEU A 18 9.12 6.64 -3.80
C LEU A 18 7.69 6.03 -3.78
N ILE A 19 6.80 6.50 -4.66
CA ILE A 19 5.41 6.02 -4.76
C ILE A 19 5.32 4.70 -5.56
N SER A 20 6.33 4.36 -6.36
CA SER A 20 6.24 3.25 -7.34
C SER A 20 6.84 1.91 -6.87
N TYR A 21 7.75 1.89 -5.89
CA TYR A 21 8.52 0.69 -5.56
C TYR A 21 8.20 0.12 -4.19
N GLY A 22 7.27 -0.84 -4.15
CA GLY A 22 6.89 -1.56 -2.95
C GLY A 22 6.48 -2.99 -3.23
N ASN A 23 7.39 -3.80 -3.77
CA ASN A 23 7.41 -5.27 -3.68
C ASN A 23 8.56 -5.79 -4.55
N ASN A 24 9.69 -6.17 -3.93
CA ASN A 24 10.56 -7.28 -4.36
C ASN A 24 11.72 -7.45 -3.36
N ASN A 25 11.55 -8.40 -2.44
CA ASN A 25 12.63 -9.04 -1.70
C ASN A 25 13.66 -9.60 -2.69
N ILE A 26 14.96 -9.35 -2.45
CA ILE A 26 16.16 -10.17 -2.83
C ILE A 26 17.47 -9.33 -2.89
N ASN A 27 17.48 -7.99 -2.70
CA ASN A 27 18.72 -7.18 -2.58
C ASN A 27 18.68 -6.18 -1.39
N GLY A 28 18.30 -6.66 -0.21
CA GLY A 28 17.72 -5.84 0.88
C GLY A 28 18.59 -4.73 1.50
N SER A 29 19.86 -4.96 1.79
CA SER A 29 20.61 -4.02 2.66
C SER A 29 20.99 -2.69 1.98
N ARG A 30 21.51 -2.75 0.74
CA ARG A 30 21.90 -1.53 0.00
C ARG A 30 20.69 -0.69 -0.39
N ARG A 31 19.60 -1.34 -0.80
CA ARG A 31 18.34 -0.68 -1.15
C ARG A 31 17.74 0.06 0.04
N GLN A 32 17.76 -0.56 1.22
CA GLN A 32 17.22 0.06 2.43
C GLN A 32 18.02 1.30 2.84
N THR A 33 19.36 1.29 2.72
CA THR A 33 20.19 2.47 2.98
C THR A 33 19.89 3.61 2.00
N GLU A 34 19.75 3.31 0.71
CA GLU A 34 19.39 4.29 -0.31
C GLU A 34 18.01 4.91 -0.01
N GLU A 35 17.01 4.10 0.34
CA GLU A 35 15.68 4.56 0.76
C GLU A 35 15.74 5.52 1.97
N TYR A 36 16.53 5.19 3.02
CA TYR A 36 16.69 6.06 4.18
C TYR A 36 17.32 7.41 3.83
N LEU A 37 18.34 7.41 2.98
CA LEU A 37 19.00 8.63 2.53
C LEU A 37 18.03 9.53 1.74
N ASP A 38 17.15 8.92 0.95
CA ASP A 38 16.14 9.67 0.20
C ASP A 38 15.07 10.27 1.13
N TYR A 39 14.65 9.56 2.18
CA TYR A 39 13.80 10.17 3.23
C TYR A 39 14.48 11.38 3.88
N ILE A 40 15.77 11.27 4.22
CA ILE A 40 16.52 12.38 4.82
C ILE A 40 16.60 13.58 3.88
N ARG A 41 16.89 13.35 2.58
CA ARG A 41 16.91 14.40 1.56
C ARG A 41 15.55 15.10 1.43
N CYS A 42 14.47 14.32 1.35
CA CYS A 42 13.12 14.85 1.27
C CYS A 42 12.74 15.65 2.53
N MET A 43 13.09 15.18 3.74
CA MET A 43 12.87 15.93 4.98
C MET A 43 13.59 17.29 4.96
N ILE A 44 14.85 17.33 4.51
CA ILE A 44 15.62 18.57 4.38
C ILE A 44 14.99 19.50 3.33
N GLY A 45 14.55 18.95 2.19
CA GLY A 45 13.86 19.69 1.13
C GLY A 45 12.57 20.35 1.64
N TRP A 46 11.69 19.58 2.28
CA TRP A 46 10.46 20.08 2.86
C TRP A 46 10.71 21.13 3.95
N ARG A 47 11.70 20.91 4.82
CA ARG A 47 12.11 21.91 5.81
C ARG A 47 12.47 23.24 5.13
N ASN A 48 13.27 23.20 4.07
CA ASN A 48 13.69 24.41 3.35
C ASN A 48 12.50 25.11 2.68
N ILE A 49 11.62 24.37 2.01
CA ILE A 49 10.41 24.90 1.37
C ILE A 49 9.51 25.59 2.41
N ILE A 50 9.19 24.90 3.51
CA ILE A 50 8.36 25.44 4.59
C ILE A 50 9.02 26.70 5.18
N TYR A 51 10.34 26.65 5.44
CA TYR A 51 11.08 27.80 5.94
C TYR A 51 11.00 29.01 4.99
N THR A 52 11.19 28.80 3.68
CA THR A 52 11.07 29.88 2.69
C THR A 52 9.67 30.51 2.69
N CYS A 53 8.61 29.70 2.70
CA CYS A 53 7.24 30.19 2.77
C CYS A 53 7.02 31.07 4.01
N LEU A 54 7.44 30.58 5.18
CA LEU A 54 7.34 31.32 6.45
C LEU A 54 8.11 32.65 6.40
N THR A 55 9.34 32.65 5.91
CA THR A 55 10.15 33.89 5.81
C THR A 55 9.66 34.88 4.77
N SER A 56 8.94 34.41 3.74
CA SER A 56 8.39 35.25 2.66
C SER A 56 6.95 35.71 2.95
N ASN A 57 6.40 35.37 4.13
CA ASN A 57 4.99 35.58 4.48
C ASN A 57 4.02 35.03 3.41
N GLN A 58 4.40 33.87 2.84
CA GLN A 58 3.62 33.13 1.86
C GLN A 58 3.14 31.81 2.45
N THR A 59 2.07 31.25 1.90
CA THR A 59 1.62 29.89 2.20
C THR A 59 2.10 28.91 1.13
N LEU A 60 2.11 27.62 1.45
CA LEU A 60 2.21 26.57 0.44
C LEU A 60 0.96 26.61 -0.44
N ASP A 61 1.12 26.48 -1.76
CA ASP A 61 -0.01 26.27 -2.65
C ASP A 61 -0.61 24.86 -2.50
N GLU A 62 -1.77 24.64 -3.11
CA GLU A 62 -2.51 23.38 -3.02
C GLU A 62 -1.69 22.17 -3.51
N SER A 63 -0.88 22.33 -4.58
CA SER A 63 -0.05 21.26 -5.10
C SER A 63 1.05 20.87 -4.11
N HIS A 64 1.74 21.86 -3.54
CA HIS A 64 2.78 21.61 -2.55
C HIS A 64 2.21 21.04 -1.25
N LEU A 65 1.01 21.45 -0.84
CA LEU A 65 0.32 20.85 0.31
C LEU A 65 -0.02 19.38 0.06
N LEU A 66 -0.51 19.04 -1.13
CA LEU A 66 -0.82 17.66 -1.50
C LEU A 66 0.44 16.80 -1.54
N ASP A 67 1.54 17.32 -2.07
CA ASP A 67 2.81 16.60 -2.12
C ASP A 67 3.44 16.44 -0.73
N LEU A 68 3.31 17.43 0.14
CA LEU A 68 3.72 17.33 1.55
C LEU A 68 2.89 16.27 2.28
N ALA A 69 1.57 16.24 2.07
CA ALA A 69 0.69 15.25 2.66
C ALA A 69 1.06 13.81 2.22
N LYS A 70 1.32 13.60 0.93
CA LYS A 70 1.82 12.31 0.40
C LYS A 70 3.15 11.91 1.02
N PHE A 71 4.09 12.85 1.13
CA PHE A 71 5.39 12.60 1.76
C PHE A 71 5.24 12.16 3.22
N LEU A 72 4.46 12.90 4.01
CA LEU A 72 4.22 12.58 5.42
C LEU A 72 3.50 11.24 5.58
N GLN A 73 2.52 10.95 4.73
CA GLN A 73 1.82 9.66 4.72
C GLN A 73 2.76 8.50 4.40
N ASN A 74 3.64 8.67 3.42
CA ASN A 74 4.64 7.66 3.07
C ASN A 74 5.65 7.46 4.20
N MET A 75 6.09 8.52 4.86
CA MET A 75 6.98 8.44 6.01
C MET A 75 6.31 7.71 7.18
N ALA A 76 5.03 7.98 7.45
CA ALA A 76 4.26 7.29 8.48
C ALA A 76 4.16 5.78 8.18
N ILE A 77 3.83 5.39 6.94
CA ILE A 77 3.76 3.98 6.50
C ILE A 77 5.12 3.30 6.65
N SER A 78 6.20 3.94 6.24
CA SER A 78 7.54 3.37 6.34
C SER A 78 8.01 3.23 7.77
N THR A 79 7.79 4.24 8.61
CA THR A 79 8.07 4.16 10.05
C THR A 79 7.30 3.01 10.69
N GLN A 80 6.01 2.87 10.35
CA GLN A 80 5.18 1.76 10.81
C GLN A 80 5.74 0.39 10.37
N ARG A 81 6.15 0.23 9.10
CA ARG A 81 6.78 -1.00 8.59
C ARG A 81 8.04 -1.37 9.39
N LEU A 82 8.83 -0.39 9.80
CA LEU A 82 10.04 -0.62 10.59
C LEU A 82 9.71 -1.09 12.01
N LEU A 83 8.72 -0.45 12.64
CA LEU A 83 8.23 -0.87 13.96
C LEU A 83 7.63 -2.28 13.95
N GLU A 84 7.11 -2.72 12.81
CA GLU A 84 6.45 -4.02 12.61
C GLU A 84 7.36 -5.10 12.01
N ALA A 85 8.61 -4.80 11.68
CA ALA A 85 9.47 -5.67 10.88
C ALA A 85 9.68 -7.07 11.48
N ASN A 86 9.64 -7.19 12.81
CA ASN A 86 9.84 -8.45 13.54
C ASN A 86 8.54 -8.97 14.19
N VAL A 87 7.39 -8.43 13.80
CA VAL A 87 6.08 -8.83 14.36
C VAL A 87 5.36 -9.73 13.38
N ASP A 88 4.95 -10.90 13.88
CA ASP A 88 4.04 -11.77 13.15
C ASP A 88 2.68 -11.08 13.02
N LEU A 89 2.27 -10.78 11.78
CA LEU A 89 1.06 -10.02 11.51
C LEU A 89 0.23 -10.56 10.33
N CYS A 90 -1.03 -10.17 10.32
CA CYS A 90 -2.00 -10.42 9.27
C CYS A 90 -1.97 -9.27 8.27
N VAL A 91 -1.26 -9.47 7.15
CA VAL A 91 -1.16 -8.49 6.06
C VAL A 91 -2.53 -8.11 5.50
N PHE A 92 -3.50 -9.03 5.51
CA PHE A 92 -4.88 -8.77 5.06
C PHE A 92 -5.58 -7.73 5.96
N CYS A 93 -5.57 -7.94 7.28
CA CYS A 93 -6.16 -7.00 8.24
C CYS A 93 -5.42 -5.66 8.21
N ARG A 94 -4.08 -5.69 8.13
CA ARG A 94 -3.25 -4.48 8.02
C ARG A 94 -3.60 -3.65 6.79
N ASN A 95 -3.78 -4.30 5.64
CA ASN A 95 -4.14 -3.62 4.39
C ASN A 95 -5.58 -3.07 4.41
N ASN A 96 -6.45 -3.64 5.24
CA ASN A 96 -7.81 -3.14 5.46
C ASN A 96 -7.87 -2.07 6.57
N ASN A 97 -6.73 -1.56 7.03
CA ASN A 97 -6.63 -0.55 8.10
C ASN A 97 -7.28 -0.99 9.42
N GLU A 98 -7.27 -2.29 9.71
CA GLU A 98 -7.66 -2.77 11.03
C GLU A 98 -6.70 -2.21 12.10
N PRO A 99 -7.15 -2.04 13.36
CA PRO A 99 -6.28 -1.65 14.47
C PRO A 99 -5.09 -2.59 14.63
N LYS A 100 -4.00 -2.06 15.21
CA LYS A 100 -2.74 -2.80 15.43
C LYS A 100 -2.97 -4.09 16.19
N GLU A 101 -3.78 -4.02 17.23
CA GLU A 101 -4.14 -5.14 18.09
C GLU A 101 -4.77 -6.28 17.29
N ILE A 102 -5.55 -5.94 16.25
CA ILE A 102 -6.19 -6.93 15.38
C ILE A 102 -5.19 -7.53 14.41
N TYR A 103 -4.46 -6.71 13.63
CA TYR A 103 -3.57 -7.30 12.62
C TYR A 103 -2.34 -7.97 13.22
N THR A 104 -1.90 -7.65 14.44
CA THR A 104 -0.78 -8.38 15.09
C THR A 104 -1.22 -9.62 15.87
N SER A 105 -2.52 -9.91 15.97
CA SER A 105 -3.03 -11.05 16.75
C SER A 105 -2.94 -12.40 16.03
N HIS A 106 -2.74 -12.42 14.71
CA HIS A 106 -2.77 -13.63 13.88
C HIS A 106 -2.03 -13.43 12.56
N LYS A 107 -1.76 -14.52 11.84
CA LYS A 107 -1.27 -14.50 10.44
C LYS A 107 -2.43 -14.68 9.47
N VAL A 108 -2.25 -14.34 8.19
CA VAL A 108 -3.26 -14.60 7.14
C VAL A 108 -3.50 -16.11 6.99
N LYS A 109 -2.43 -16.90 6.96
CA LYS A 109 -2.43 -18.36 6.85
C LYS A 109 -1.48 -18.98 7.87
N ASP A 110 -1.77 -20.22 8.25
CA ASP A 110 -0.85 -21.05 9.03
C ASP A 110 0.20 -21.76 8.16
N ARG A 111 1.08 -22.53 8.81
CA ARG A 111 2.12 -23.35 8.16
C ARG A 111 1.59 -24.43 7.21
N PHE A 112 0.31 -24.80 7.31
CA PHE A 112 -0.35 -25.78 6.45
C PHE A 112 -1.09 -25.11 5.28
N GLY A 113 -0.99 -23.78 5.15
CA GLY A 113 -1.64 -23.01 4.10
C GLY A 113 -3.13 -22.72 4.34
N ARG A 114 -3.66 -23.06 5.51
CA ARG A 114 -5.07 -22.80 5.87
C ARG A 114 -5.23 -21.35 6.31
N VAL A 115 -6.31 -20.69 5.87
CA VAL A 115 -6.59 -19.32 6.28
C VAL A 115 -6.91 -19.25 7.77
N THR A 116 -6.12 -18.50 8.53
CA THR A 116 -6.31 -18.26 9.97
C THR A 116 -6.95 -16.91 10.27
N CYS A 117 -6.95 -15.97 9.33
CA CYS A 117 -7.57 -14.66 9.52
C CYS A 117 -9.09 -14.75 9.73
N PRO A 118 -9.63 -14.33 10.89
CA PRO A 118 -11.07 -14.44 11.18
C PRO A 118 -11.93 -13.61 10.23
N ILE A 119 -11.43 -12.46 9.76
CA ILE A 119 -12.13 -11.60 8.80
C ILE A 119 -12.24 -12.32 7.45
N LEU A 120 -11.12 -12.80 6.90
CA LEU A 120 -11.12 -13.51 5.61
C LEU A 120 -11.90 -14.83 5.67
N ARG A 121 -11.90 -15.55 6.80
CA ARG A 121 -12.66 -16.80 6.99
C ARG A 121 -14.17 -16.62 6.85
N LYS A 122 -14.71 -15.44 7.13
CA LYS A 122 -16.14 -15.11 6.94
C LYS A 122 -16.49 -14.92 5.47
N PHE A 123 -15.51 -14.64 4.61
CA PHE A 123 -15.73 -14.41 3.20
C PHE A 123 -15.94 -15.72 2.45
N THR A 124 -17.07 -15.82 1.75
CA THR A 124 -17.36 -16.89 0.81
C THR A 124 -17.16 -16.37 -0.60
N CYS A 125 -16.24 -16.97 -1.34
CA CYS A 125 -15.97 -16.54 -2.72
C CYS A 125 -17.23 -16.73 -3.59
N PRO A 126 -17.76 -15.67 -4.24
CA PRO A 126 -18.97 -15.79 -5.06
C PRO A 126 -18.75 -16.61 -6.34
N LEU A 127 -17.50 -16.74 -6.82
CA LEU A 127 -17.17 -17.52 -8.02
C LEU A 127 -17.09 -19.03 -7.77
N CYS A 128 -16.54 -19.45 -6.63
CA CYS A 128 -16.24 -20.85 -6.35
C CYS A 128 -16.84 -21.42 -5.08
N GLY A 129 -17.47 -20.58 -4.23
CA GLY A 129 -18.07 -20.98 -2.96
C GLY A 129 -17.05 -21.30 -1.85
N ALA A 130 -15.75 -21.13 -2.07
CA ALA A 130 -14.75 -21.41 -1.04
C ALA A 130 -14.85 -20.42 0.13
N THR A 131 -14.74 -20.93 1.36
CA THR A 131 -14.84 -20.19 2.63
C THR A 131 -13.97 -20.86 3.70
N LYS A 132 -13.89 -20.28 4.91
CA LYS A 132 -13.12 -20.80 6.06
C LYS A 132 -11.65 -21.07 5.69
N ASP A 133 -11.17 -22.30 5.86
CA ASP A 133 -9.77 -22.68 5.62
C ASP A 133 -9.30 -22.41 4.18
N ARG A 134 -10.26 -22.36 3.23
CA ARG A 134 -10.02 -22.15 1.79
C ARG A 134 -10.46 -20.76 1.30
N ALA A 135 -10.82 -19.86 2.22
CA ALA A 135 -11.29 -18.52 1.88
C ALA A 135 -10.23 -17.74 1.08
N HIS A 136 -10.70 -16.90 0.16
CA HIS A 136 -9.86 -16.00 -0.64
C HIS A 136 -10.74 -14.90 -1.24
N THR A 137 -10.18 -13.72 -1.48
CA THR A 137 -10.90 -12.69 -2.23
C THR A 137 -11.01 -13.08 -3.70
N ILE A 138 -11.95 -12.47 -4.41
CA ILE A 138 -12.27 -12.78 -5.82
C ILE A 138 -11.02 -12.73 -6.73
N ARG A 139 -10.14 -11.75 -6.52
CA ARG A 139 -8.88 -11.58 -7.25
C ARG A 139 -7.97 -12.83 -7.18
N TYR A 140 -8.02 -13.56 -6.08
CA TYR A 140 -7.22 -14.77 -5.85
C TYR A 140 -8.02 -16.05 -6.08
N CYS A 141 -9.19 -15.98 -6.73
CA CYS A 141 -9.99 -17.16 -7.01
C CYS A 141 -9.32 -18.06 -8.05
N PRO A 142 -9.08 -19.35 -7.76
CA PRO A 142 -8.51 -20.27 -8.74
C PRO A 142 -9.34 -20.37 -10.03
N LYS A 143 -10.67 -20.29 -9.94
CA LYS A 143 -11.54 -20.28 -11.12
C LYS A 143 -11.28 -19.08 -12.04
N LEU A 144 -10.99 -17.90 -11.48
CA LEU A 144 -10.67 -16.69 -12.24
C LEU A 144 -9.29 -16.79 -12.91
N LEU A 145 -8.32 -17.41 -12.22
CA LEU A 145 -6.97 -17.60 -12.76
C LEU A 145 -6.94 -18.63 -13.90
N ILE A 146 -7.74 -19.69 -13.79
CA ILE A 146 -7.85 -20.71 -14.86
C ILE A 146 -8.46 -20.11 -16.13
N THR A 147 -9.49 -19.25 -16.02
CA THR A 147 -10.10 -18.61 -17.19
C THR A 147 -9.12 -17.67 -17.92
N ASN A 148 -8.17 -17.07 -17.21
CA ASN A 148 -7.20 -16.14 -17.80
C ASN A 148 -5.97 -16.84 -18.38
N HIS A 149 -5.56 -18.01 -17.87
CA HIS A 149 -4.45 -18.77 -18.45
C HIS A 149 -4.72 -19.31 -19.86
N ASN A 150 -5.99 -19.36 -20.30
CA ASN A 150 -6.34 -19.72 -21.67
C ASN A 150 -6.27 -18.54 -22.67
N ARG A 151 -5.98 -17.31 -22.20
CA ARG A 151 -5.68 -16.16 -23.07
C ARG A 151 -4.18 -15.93 -23.08
N ASN A 152 -3.50 -16.60 -24.01
CA ASN A 152 -2.10 -16.33 -24.35
C ASN A 152 -1.88 -14.83 -24.68
N GLY A 153 -0.85 -14.23 -24.09
CA GLY A 153 -0.12 -13.10 -24.66
C GLY A 153 -0.36 -11.73 -24.00
N ASN A 154 0.70 -11.18 -23.42
CA ASN A 154 0.96 -9.75 -23.21
C ASN A 154 -0.19 -8.88 -22.66
N SER A 155 -0.24 -8.72 -21.33
CA SER A 155 -0.73 -7.47 -20.71
C SER A 155 -0.23 -7.37 -19.28
N SER A 156 0.55 -6.35 -19.00
CA SER A 156 1.09 -5.96 -17.69
C SER A 156 0.04 -5.35 -16.74
N GLY A 157 -1.25 -5.55 -17.02
CA GLY A 157 -2.37 -5.16 -16.14
C GLY A 157 -2.87 -6.39 -15.39
N GLY A 158 -2.86 -6.35 -14.06
CA GLY A 158 -3.44 -7.42 -13.23
C GLY A 158 -4.90 -7.72 -13.58
N PRO A 159 -5.43 -8.89 -13.19
CA PRO A 159 -6.76 -9.33 -13.60
C PRO A 159 -7.83 -8.37 -13.08
N THR A 160 -8.48 -7.63 -13.97
CA THR A 160 -9.75 -6.96 -13.68
C THR A 160 -10.80 -8.07 -13.58
N CYS A 161 -11.50 -8.15 -12.44
CA CYS A 161 -12.58 -9.13 -12.31
C CYS A 161 -13.80 -8.58 -13.05
N PRO A 162 -14.35 -9.28 -14.07
CA PRO A 162 -15.52 -8.82 -14.81
C PRO A 162 -16.73 -8.51 -13.92
N MET A 163 -16.80 -9.11 -12.71
CA MET A 163 -17.87 -8.86 -11.76
C MET A 163 -17.79 -7.50 -11.05
N ILE A 164 -16.59 -6.93 -10.89
CA ILE A 164 -16.42 -5.58 -10.33
C ILE A 164 -16.84 -4.55 -11.39
N GLU A 165 -16.51 -4.81 -12.65
CA GLU A 165 -16.85 -3.94 -13.79
C GLU A 165 -18.34 -4.00 -14.15
N ALA A 166 -18.99 -5.16 -13.93
CA ALA A 166 -20.43 -5.31 -14.10
C ALA A 166 -21.26 -4.76 -12.91
N GLY A 167 -20.64 -4.20 -11.88
CA GLY A 167 -21.34 -3.66 -10.70
C GLY A 167 -22.13 -4.70 -9.89
N LEU A 168 -21.88 -5.99 -10.09
CA LEU A 168 -22.62 -7.10 -9.48
C LEU A 168 -22.12 -7.46 -8.07
N LEU A 169 -21.11 -6.76 -7.58
CA LEU A 169 -20.54 -6.94 -6.26
C LEU A 169 -20.33 -5.56 -5.65
N GLU A 170 -21.12 -5.23 -4.64
CA GLU A 170 -20.85 -4.06 -3.81
C GLU A 170 -19.47 -4.19 -3.16
N PRO A 171 -18.76 -3.07 -2.89
CA PRO A 171 -17.56 -3.10 -2.05
C PRO A 171 -17.91 -3.87 -0.79
N ILE A 172 -17.14 -4.92 -0.48
CA ILE A 172 -17.39 -5.77 0.68
C ILE A 172 -17.30 -4.87 1.91
N GLN A 173 -18.44 -4.37 2.37
CA GLN A 173 -18.57 -3.81 3.69
C GLN A 173 -18.43 -5.00 4.62
N PHE A 174 -17.22 -5.23 5.13
CA PHE A 174 -17.04 -6.05 6.31
C PHE A 174 -17.76 -5.33 7.43
N SER A 175 -19.04 -5.66 7.59
CA SER A 175 -19.83 -5.26 8.74
C SER A 175 -19.09 -5.71 10.00
N THR A 176 -18.64 -4.73 10.77
CA THR A 176 -18.19 -4.94 12.14
C THR A 176 -19.32 -5.65 12.89
N PRO A 177 -19.05 -6.74 13.63
CA PRO A 177 -20.08 -7.28 14.52
C PRO A 177 -20.33 -6.24 15.62
N ASN A 178 -21.61 -6.01 15.92
CA ASN A 178 -22.06 -5.33 17.14
C ASN A 178 -21.40 -5.90 18.40
#